data_AF-A0A2V5ZE41-F1
#
_entry.id   AF-A0A2V5ZE41-F1
#
_cell.length_a   1.000
_cell.length_b   1.000
_cell.length_c   1.000
_cell.angle_alpha   90.00
_cell.angle_beta   90.00
_cell.angle_gamma   90.00
#
_symmetry.space_group_name_H-M   'P 1'
#
loop_
_entity.id
_entity.type
_entity.pdbx_description
1 polymer ?
#
loop_
_entity_poly.entity_id
_entity_poly.type
_entity_poly.pdbx_seq_one_letter_code
_entity_poly.pdbx_strand_id
1 'polypeptide(L)'
;MTVKLTGVSDVQKITVTLTDVTDTSAHVLPPTDVSANMLIGDTSANKIVDRFDVRQTRLQVGVPVTSANFREDVKPDGSITSTDVGQVRSRVGNRLP
;
A
#
# COMPACT_ATOMS: atom_id res chain seq x y z
N MET A 1 17.60 -6.37 -4.86
CA MET A 1 17.93 -5.06 -4.26
C MET A 1 16.76 -4.62 -3.38
N THR A 2 17.03 -4.03 -2.22
CA THR A 2 16.00 -3.49 -1.32
C THR A 2 16.42 -2.10 -0.87
N VAL A 3 15.55 -1.10 -1.06
CA VAL A 3 15.78 0.28 -0.63
C VAL A 3 14.99 0.53 0.65
N LYS A 4 15.67 0.93 1.72
CA LYS A 4 15.02 1.26 3.00
C LYS A 4 14.65 2.74 3.02
N LEU A 5 13.37 3.04 3.21
CA LEU A 5 12.85 4.39 3.34
C LEU A 5 12.46 4.63 4.80
N THR A 6 12.64 5.86 5.29
CA THR A 6 12.18 6.30 6.62
C THR A 6 11.34 7.57 6.45
N GLY A 7 10.44 7.85 7.39
CA GLY A 7 9.59 9.05 7.33
C GLY A 7 8.56 9.04 6.19
N VAL A 8 8.15 7.87 5.72
CA VAL A 8 7.10 7.71 4.70
C VAL A 8 5.75 8.13 5.29
N SER A 9 5.23 9.29 4.91
CA SER A 9 3.87 9.74 5.23
C SER A 9 2.79 8.95 4.50
N ASP A 10 1.56 9.05 4.99
CA ASP A 10 0.35 8.64 4.28
C ASP A 10 0.03 9.63 3.14
N VAL A 11 -0.81 9.19 2.19
CA VAL A 11 -1.31 9.99 1.06
C VAL A 11 -0.19 10.66 0.25
N GLN A 12 0.69 9.84 -0.33
CA GLN A 12 1.76 10.34 -1.19
C GLN A 12 2.18 9.34 -2.26
N LYS A 13 2.86 9.85 -3.29
CA LYS A 13 3.59 9.05 -4.26
C LYS A 13 5.08 9.30 -4.05
N ILE A 14 5.82 8.24 -3.74
CA ILE A 14 7.28 8.27 -3.66
C ILE A 14 7.82 7.85 -5.02
N THR A 15 8.82 8.58 -5.52
CA THR A 15 9.57 8.20 -6.73
C THR A 15 11.04 8.09 -6.38
N VAL A 16 11.65 6.98 -6.78
CA VAL A 16 13.09 6.74 -6.69
C VAL A 16 13.62 6.63 -8.10
N THR A 17 14.57 7.49 -8.46
CA THR A 17 15.30 7.39 -9.73
C THR A 17 16.45 6.42 -9.56
N LEU A 18 16.42 5.33 -10.33
CA LEU A 18 17.50 4.35 -10.39
C LEU A 18 18.48 4.76 -11.48
N THR A 19 19.75 4.90 -11.13
CA THR A 19 20.84 5.11 -12.08
C THR A 19 21.72 3.87 -12.14
N ASP A 20 22.48 3.73 -13.24
CA ASP A 20 23.49 2.66 -13.41
C ASP A 20 22.94 1.23 -13.26
N VAL A 21 21.67 1.03 -13.62
CA VAL A 21 21.03 -0.28 -13.60
C VAL A 21 21.54 -1.09 -14.78
N THR A 22 22.23 -2.19 -14.52
CA THR A 22 22.73 -3.10 -15.57
C THR A 22 21.76 -4.27 -15.77
N ASP A 23 21.35 -4.52 -17.00
CA ASP A 23 20.50 -5.66 -17.36
C ASP A 23 21.27 -6.99 -17.43
N THR A 24 20.57 -8.09 -17.68
CA THR A 24 21.18 -9.43 -17.79
C THR A 24 22.09 -9.61 -19.01
N SER A 25 22.06 -8.66 -19.95
CA SER A 25 22.83 -8.63 -21.19
C SER A 25 23.98 -7.62 -21.13
N ALA A 26 24.29 -7.08 -19.94
CA ALA A 26 25.34 -6.09 -19.67
C ALA A 26 25.10 -4.69 -20.29
N HIS A 27 23.86 -4.32 -20.59
CA HIS A 27 23.52 -2.93 -20.94
C HIS A 27 23.22 -2.11 -19.70
N VAL A 28 23.71 -0.87 -19.66
CA VAL A 28 23.32 0.11 -18.65
C VAL A 28 22.05 0.82 -19.11
N LEU A 29 20.99 0.70 -18.33
CA LEU A 29 19.72 1.36 -18.58
C LEU A 29 19.83 2.87 -18.29
N PRO A 30 19.09 3.72 -19.02
CA PRO A 30 18.97 5.14 -18.68
C PRO A 30 18.35 5.30 -17.28
N PRO A 31 18.56 6.46 -16.62
CA PRO A 31 17.91 6.75 -15.34
C PRO A 31 16.41 6.45 -15.41
N THR A 32 15.96 5.55 -14.54
CA THR A 32 14.61 4.99 -14.58
C THR A 32 13.90 5.29 -13.28
N ASP A 33 12.76 5.98 -13.37
CA ASP A 33 11.93 6.28 -12.22
C ASP A 33 11.07 5.07 -11.83
N VAL A 34 11.16 4.69 -10.56
CA VAL A 34 10.27 3.69 -9.95
C VAL A 34 9.46 4.39 -8.88
N SER A 35 8.13 4.28 -8.97
CA SER A 35 7.22 4.92 -8.03
C SER A 35 6.46 3.92 -7.17
N ALA A 36 6.22 4.31 -5.92
CA ALA A 36 5.37 3.60 -4.98
C ALA A 36 4.31 4.56 -4.42
N ASN A 37 3.07 4.08 -4.40
CA ASN A 37 1.91 4.81 -3.89
C ASN A 37 1.67 4.42 -2.42
N MET A 38 1.56 5.42 -1.55
CA MET A 38 1.35 5.24 -0.11
C MET A 38 -0.01 5.80 0.25
N LEU A 39 -0.98 4.89 0.48
CA LEU A 39 -2.33 5.24 0.88
C LEU A 39 -2.85 4.19 1.84
N ILE A 40 -2.92 4.53 3.12
CA ILE A 40 -3.41 3.63 4.17
C ILE A 40 -4.92 3.52 4.07
N GLY A 41 -5.42 2.28 4.06
CA GLY A 41 -6.85 1.97 4.05
C GLY A 41 -7.47 1.81 2.66
N ASP A 42 -6.71 1.97 1.57
CA ASP A 42 -7.14 1.59 0.22
C ASP A 42 -6.93 0.08 0.03
N THR A 43 -7.90 -0.69 0.52
CA THR A 43 -7.90 -2.15 0.47
C THR A 43 -8.25 -2.70 -0.92
N SER A 44 -8.93 -1.89 -1.73
CA SER A 44 -9.31 -2.21 -3.10
C SER A 44 -8.25 -1.84 -4.15
N ALA A 45 -7.19 -1.13 -3.73
CA ALA A 45 -6.08 -0.66 -4.56
C ALA A 45 -6.51 0.27 -5.73
N ASN A 46 -7.55 1.06 -5.52
CA ASN A 46 -8.11 1.96 -6.54
C ASN A 46 -7.66 3.43 -6.40
N LYS A 47 -6.76 3.71 -5.45
CA LYS A 47 -6.20 5.03 -5.08
C LYS A 47 -7.14 5.96 -4.33
N ILE A 48 -8.27 5.46 -3.83
CA ILE A 48 -9.28 6.21 -3.10
C ILE A 48 -9.74 5.38 -1.90
N VAL A 49 -9.70 5.95 -0.70
CA VAL A 49 -10.28 5.30 0.47
C VAL A 49 -11.75 5.68 0.56
N ASP A 50 -12.63 4.70 0.40
CA ASP A 50 -14.07 4.95 0.46
C ASP A 50 -14.86 3.86 1.22
N ARG A 51 -16.19 3.91 1.08
CA ARG A 51 -17.10 2.97 1.75
C ARG A 51 -16.90 1.52 1.31
N PHE A 52 -16.38 1.27 0.12
CA PHE A 52 -16.09 -0.08 -0.38
C PHE A 52 -14.94 -0.70 0.40
N ASP A 53 -13.89 0.07 0.69
CA ASP A 53 -12.78 -0.42 1.53
C ASP A 53 -13.23 -0.74 2.94
N VAL A 54 -14.04 0.14 3.55
CA VAL A 54 -14.62 -0.10 4.88
C VAL A 54 -15.43 -1.39 4.87
N ARG A 55 -16.26 -1.61 3.85
CA ARG A 55 -17.09 -2.81 3.73
C ARG A 55 -16.22 -4.06 3.51
N GLN A 56 -15.23 -3.99 2.63
CA GLN A 56 -14.33 -5.09 2.31
C GLN A 56 -13.56 -5.54 3.55
N THR A 57 -12.93 -4.59 4.25
CA THR A 57 -12.23 -4.84 5.52
C THR A 57 -13.14 -5.47 6.57
N ARG A 58 -14.38 -4.97 6.66
CA ARG A 58 -15.37 -5.49 7.62
C ARG A 58 -15.77 -6.94 7.35
N LEU A 59 -15.81 -7.35 6.07
CA LEU A 59 -16.13 -8.73 5.69
C LEU A 59 -15.00 -9.71 6.03
N GLN A 60 -13.78 -9.21 6.25
CA GLN A 60 -12.60 -10.03 6.58
C GLN A 60 -12.33 -10.11 8.08
N VAL A 61 -13.14 -9.46 8.94
CA VAL A 61 -12.94 -9.51 10.40
C VAL A 61 -13.04 -10.94 10.91
N GLY A 62 -11.98 -11.39 11.60
CA GLY A 62 -11.86 -12.75 12.13
C GLY A 62 -11.47 -13.82 11.10
N VAL A 63 -11.33 -13.45 9.83
CA VAL A 63 -10.77 -14.34 8.80
C VAL A 63 -9.24 -14.33 8.92
N PRO A 64 -8.56 -15.49 8.88
CA PRO A 64 -7.11 -15.53 8.88
C PRO A 64 -6.50 -14.71 7.73
N VAL A 65 -5.36 -14.06 8.01
CA VAL A 65 -4.61 -13.31 7.00
C VAL A 65 -3.98 -14.27 6.00
N THR A 66 -4.14 -13.96 4.72
CA THR A 66 -3.64 -14.69 3.56
C THR A 66 -3.18 -13.69 2.50
N SER A 67 -2.57 -14.18 1.41
CA SER A 67 -2.23 -13.33 0.27
C SER A 67 -3.44 -12.69 -0.42
N ALA A 68 -4.66 -13.14 -0.15
CA ALA A 68 -5.87 -12.59 -0.74
C ALA A 68 -6.48 -11.42 0.06
N ASN A 69 -6.19 -11.33 1.36
CA ASN A 69 -6.79 -10.35 2.27
C ASN A 69 -5.79 -9.61 3.19
N PHE A 70 -4.49 -9.67 2.87
CA PHE A 70 -3.46 -8.98 3.66
C PHE A 70 -3.59 -7.44 3.62
N ARG A 71 -4.36 -6.88 2.67
CA ARG A 71 -4.57 -5.42 2.59
C ARG A 71 -5.56 -4.93 3.64
N GLU A 72 -6.40 -5.82 4.14
CA GLU A 72 -7.41 -5.59 5.17
C GLU A 72 -6.83 -5.68 6.59
N ASP A 73 -5.61 -6.19 6.75
CA ASP A 73 -4.80 -6.10 7.99
C ASP A 73 -4.08 -4.74 8.01
N VAL A 74 -4.87 -3.67 8.18
CA VAL A 74 -4.41 -2.27 8.03
C VAL A 74 -3.50 -1.85 9.18
N LYS A 75 -3.70 -2.41 10.37
CA LYS A 75 -2.73 -2.39 11.47
C LYS A 75 -1.99 -3.73 11.42
N PRO A 76 -0.88 -3.85 10.66
CA PRO A 76 -0.28 -5.13 10.29
C PRO A 76 0.26 -5.89 11.50
N ASP A 77 -0.62 -6.62 12.17
CA ASP A 77 -0.35 -7.42 13.36
C ASP A 77 -0.71 -8.90 13.16
N GLY A 78 -1.13 -9.25 11.93
CA GLY A 78 -1.50 -10.60 11.53
C GLY A 78 -2.95 -10.95 11.84
N SER A 79 -3.79 -10.00 12.25
CA SER A 79 -5.20 -10.23 12.57
C SER A 79 -6.11 -9.11 12.05
N ILE A 80 -7.12 -9.47 11.27
CA ILE A 80 -8.11 -8.51 10.79
C ILE A 80 -9.22 -8.36 11.83
N THR A 81 -9.32 -7.17 12.42
CA THR A 81 -10.22 -6.88 13.54
C THR A 81 -11.08 -5.64 13.28
N SER A 82 -11.95 -5.30 14.23
CA SER A 82 -12.69 -4.03 14.21
C SER A 82 -11.78 -2.80 14.28
N THR A 83 -10.53 -2.95 14.75
CA THR A 83 -9.51 -1.89 14.75
C THR A 83 -9.17 -1.47 13.32
N ASP A 84 -8.96 -2.43 12.43
CA ASP A 84 -8.64 -2.20 11.02
C ASP A 84 -9.79 -1.48 10.32
N VAL A 85 -11.03 -1.95 10.53
CA VAL A 85 -12.23 -1.29 10.03
C VAL A 85 -12.31 0.16 10.53
N GLY A 86 -11.98 0.40 11.80
CA GLY A 86 -11.92 1.73 12.38
C GLY A 86 -10.88 2.63 11.70
N GLN A 87 -9.70 2.08 11.41
CA GLN A 87 -8.62 2.78 10.72
C GLN A 87 -8.98 3.15 9.29
N VAL A 88 -9.58 2.24 8.52
CA VAL A 88 -10.07 2.52 7.16
C VAL A 88 -11.15 3.60 7.21
N ARG A 89 -12.12 3.46 8.13
CA ARG A 89 -13.21 4.43 8.27
C ARG A 89 -12.70 5.84 8.61
N SER A 90 -11.66 5.96 9.42
CA SER A 90 -11.06 7.26 9.77
C SER A 90 -10.37 7.97 8.59
N ARG A 91 -10.09 7.24 7.50
CA ARG A 91 -9.36 7.73 6.32
C ARG A 91 -10.23 7.86 5.08
N VAL A 92 -11.54 7.59 5.18
CA VAL A 92 -12.47 7.77 4.07
C VAL A 92 -12.39 9.21 3.55
N GLY A 93 -12.20 9.35 2.24
CA GLY A 93 -11.96 10.62 1.57
C GLY A 93 -10.50 10.88 1.22
N ASN A 94 -9.54 10.16 1.82
CA ASN A 94 -8.15 10.19 1.39
C ASN A 94 -8.05 9.62 -0.03
N ARG A 95 -7.22 10.24 -0.86
CA ARG A 95 -6.96 9.82 -2.23
C ARG A 95 -5.57 10.24 -2.66
N LEU A 96 -4.94 9.45 -3.50
CA LEU A 96 -3.66 9.84 -4.09
C LEU A 96 -3.85 10.89 -5.18
N PRO A 97 -2.85 11.78 -5.39
CA PRO A 97 -2.81 12.67 -6.54
C PRO A 97 -2.77 11.93 -7.88
#